data_AF-A0AAP0HMB5-F1
#
_entry.id   AF-A0AAP0HMB5-F1
#
_cell.length_a   1.000
_cell.length_b   1.000
_cell.length_c   1.000
_cell.angle_alpha   90.00
_cell.angle_beta   90.00
_cell.angle_gamma   90.00
#
_symmetry.space_group_name_H-M   'P 1'
#
loop_
_entity.id
_entity.type
_entity.pdbx_description
1 polymer ?
#
loop_
_entity_poly.entity_id
_entity_poly.type
_entity_poly.pdbx_seq_one_letter_code
_entity_poly.pdbx_strand_id
1 'polypeptide(L)'
;MNALRRSSIGYAKMDKEDPEERKHRLAQFLIYKAMEQVDSSCRRRPSALRLRIFSLKIKIGRRFKRLRKSMLSTISVTRACLCKEVMDQFKSCMRLLRGRETISRSLPPLIV
;
A
#
# COMPACT_ATOMS: atom_id res chain seq x y z
N MET A 1 -0.28 58.20 35.74
CA MET A 1 0.45 57.00 35.27
C MET A 1 -0.19 55.77 35.89
N ASN A 2 -0.93 55.04 35.06
CA ASN A 2 -1.34 53.63 35.07
C ASN A 2 -1.40 52.88 36.42
N ALA A 3 -2.62 52.73 36.95
CA ALA A 3 -2.96 51.78 38.00
C ALA A 3 -3.05 50.35 37.44
N LEU A 4 -1.97 49.56 37.59
CA LEU A 4 -2.01 48.11 37.41
C LEU A 4 -2.67 47.45 38.64
N ARG A 5 -4.00 47.53 38.73
CA ARG A 5 -4.75 46.56 39.52
C ARG A 5 -4.79 45.24 38.76
N ARG A 6 -3.78 44.41 38.98
CA ARG A 6 -3.83 42.96 38.75
C ARG A 6 -4.88 42.37 39.70
N SER A 7 -6.17 42.56 39.42
CA SER A 7 -7.21 41.74 40.02
C SER A 7 -7.32 40.47 39.20
N SER A 8 -7.11 39.34 39.88
CA SER A 8 -7.41 37.98 39.46
C SER A 8 -8.38 37.87 38.28
N ILE A 9 -7.94 37.22 37.20
CA ILE A 9 -8.80 36.68 36.14
C ILE A 9 -9.51 35.46 36.73
N GLY A 10 -10.33 35.68 37.75
CA GLY A 10 -11.37 34.78 38.19
C GLY A 10 -12.66 35.41 37.70
N TYR A 11 -13.45 34.65 36.94
CA TYR A 11 -14.75 35.05 36.39
C TYR A 11 -15.43 36.07 37.31
N ALA A 12 -15.52 37.32 36.86
CA ALA A 12 -16.19 38.37 37.59
C ALA A 12 -17.60 37.87 37.87
N LYS A 13 -17.92 37.62 39.15
CA LYS A 13 -19.25 37.22 39.58
C LYS A 13 -20.16 38.41 39.27
N MET A 14 -20.81 38.38 38.10
CA MET A 14 -21.88 39.30 37.74
C MET A 14 -23.03 39.01 38.69
N ASP A 15 -23.15 39.84 39.71
CA ASP A 15 -23.96 39.58 40.91
C ASP A 15 -25.47 39.47 40.59
N LYS A 16 -25.91 39.89 39.39
CA LYS A 16 -27.29 39.81 38.91
C LYS A 16 -27.32 39.68 37.39
N GLU A 17 -26.96 38.51 36.88
CA GLU A 17 -27.17 38.20 35.47
C GLU A 17 -28.66 37.98 35.22
N ASP A 18 -29.26 38.80 34.37
CA ASP A 18 -30.66 38.68 33.98
C ASP A 18 -30.91 37.29 33.35
N PRO A 19 -31.95 36.55 33.79
CA PRO A 19 -32.23 35.20 33.30
C PRO A 19 -32.44 35.11 31.78
N GLU A 20 -32.84 36.21 31.13
CA GLU A 20 -33.00 36.25 29.67
C GLU A 20 -31.65 36.30 28.95
N GLU A 21 -30.70 37.12 29.42
CA GLU A 21 -29.35 37.15 28.87
C GLU A 21 -28.61 35.82 29.02
N ARG A 22 -28.81 35.10 30.14
CA ARG A 22 -28.20 33.78 30.34
C ARG A 22 -28.70 32.77 29.30
N LYS A 23 -30.00 32.79 29.01
CA LYS A 23 -30.59 31.95 27.96
C LYS A 23 -30.05 32.34 26.60
N HIS A 24 -29.90 33.63 26.32
CA HIS A 24 -29.35 34.12 25.07
C HIS A 24 -27.89 33.68 24.86
N ARG A 25 -27.03 33.84 25.87
CA ARG A 25 -25.64 33.36 25.85
C ARG A 25 -25.56 31.85 25.67
N LEU A 26 -26.39 31.09 26.39
CA LEU A 26 -26.46 29.65 26.25
C LEU A 26 -26.88 29.26 24.83
N ALA A 27 -27.89 29.91 24.26
CA ALA A 27 -28.35 29.65 22.90
C ALA A 27 -27.24 29.93 21.87
N GLN A 28 -26.57 31.08 21.97
CA GLN A 28 -25.42 31.42 21.11
C GLN A 28 -24.31 30.37 21.22
N PHE A 29 -23.97 29.97 22.44
CA PHE A 29 -22.95 28.96 22.69
C PHE A 29 -23.33 27.60 22.09
N LEU A 30 -24.58 27.17 22.27
CA LEU A 30 -25.06 25.90 21.73
C LEU A 30 -25.06 25.90 20.20
N ILE A 31 -25.49 26.99 19.56
CA ILE A 31 -25.44 27.15 18.10
C ILE A 31 -24.00 27.06 17.61
N TYR A 32 -23.10 27.83 18.20
CA TYR A 32 -21.68 27.81 17.86
C TYR A 32 -21.07 26.41 18.00
N LYS A 33 -21.35 25.73 19.12
CA LYS A 33 -20.79 24.41 19.39
C LYS A 33 -21.36 23.33 18.45
N ALA A 34 -22.62 23.46 18.04
CA ALA A 34 -23.22 22.59 17.05
C ALA A 34 -22.57 22.79 15.67
N MET A 35 -22.37 24.04 15.24
CA MET A 35 -21.67 24.35 14.00
C MET A 35 -20.23 23.81 14.01
N GLU A 36 -19.51 24.02 15.11
CA GLU A 36 -18.14 23.51 15.28
C GLU A 36 -18.10 21.97 15.21
N GLN A 37 -19.08 21.27 15.79
CA GLN A 37 -19.17 19.80 15.68
C GLN A 37 -19.40 19.32 14.25
N VAL A 38 -20.21 20.02 13.46
CA VAL A 38 -20.43 19.68 12.04
C VAL A 38 -19.15 19.91 11.23
N ASP A 39 -18.49 21.05 11.42
CA ASP A 39 -17.24 21.36 10.71
C ASP A 39 -16.10 20.42 11.09
N SER A 40 -16.02 20.06 12.37
CA SER A 40 -14.97 19.19 12.89
C SER A 40 -15.21 17.71 12.61
N SER A 41 -16.46 17.23 12.65
CA SER A 41 -16.80 15.83 12.31
C SER A 41 -16.55 15.51 10.83
N CYS A 42 -16.81 16.47 9.93
CA CYS A 42 -16.45 16.35 8.52
C CYS A 42 -14.93 16.29 8.28
N ARG A 43 -14.12 16.97 9.11
CA ARG A 43 -12.66 17.10 8.88
C ARG A 43 -11.77 16.17 9.72
N ARG A 44 -12.17 15.74 10.92
CA ARG A 44 -11.20 15.23 11.92
C ARG A 44 -11.16 13.72 12.15
N ARG A 45 -12.14 12.92 11.73
CA ARG A 45 -12.06 11.45 11.92
C ARG A 45 -12.49 10.66 10.69
N PRO A 46 -11.57 9.95 10.02
CA PRO A 46 -12.00 8.91 9.10
C PRO A 46 -12.81 7.89 9.90
N SER A 47 -14.03 7.60 9.45
CA SER A 47 -14.89 6.62 10.10
C SER A 47 -14.16 5.27 10.21
N ALA A 48 -14.47 4.49 11.25
CA ALA A 48 -13.91 3.15 11.41
C ALA A 48 -14.11 2.29 10.14
N LEU A 49 -15.22 2.52 9.42
CA LEU A 49 -15.49 1.91 8.12
C LEU A 49 -14.46 2.33 7.04
N ARG A 50 -14.13 3.62 6.92
CA ARG A 50 -13.09 4.10 5.97
C ARG A 50 -11.73 3.48 6.27
N LEU A 51 -11.36 3.35 7.55
CA LEU A 51 -10.10 2.69 7.95
C LEU A 51 -10.09 1.19 7.60
N ARG A 52 -11.21 0.49 7.81
CA ARG A 52 -11.37 -0.92 7.40
C ARG A 52 -11.28 -1.09 5.89
N ILE A 53 -11.95 -0.23 5.12
CA ILE A 53 -11.91 -0.24 3.64
C ILE A 53 -10.48 0.01 3.14
N PHE A 54 -9.78 0.99 3.71
CA PHE A 54 -8.38 1.27 3.34
C PHE A 54 -7.46 0.08 3.64
N SER A 55 -7.63 -0.55 4.79
CA SER A 55 -6.88 -1.75 5.18
C SER A 55 -7.15 -2.93 4.26
N LEU A 56 -8.42 -3.15 3.87
CA LEU A 56 -8.81 -4.16 2.88
C LEU A 56 -8.19 -3.87 1.52
N LYS A 57 -8.24 -2.62 1.05
CA LYS A 57 -7.64 -2.18 -0.21
C LYS A 57 -6.14 -2.49 -0.26
N ILE A 58 -5.43 -2.22 0.85
CA ILE A 58 -4.00 -2.54 0.97
C ILE A 58 -3.77 -4.07 0.93
N LYS A 59 -4.54 -4.86 1.68
CA LYS A 59 -4.41 -6.32 1.70
C LYS A 59 -4.62 -6.92 0.30
N ILE A 60 -5.66 -6.47 -0.40
CA ILE A 60 -5.97 -6.89 -1.76
C ILE A 60 -4.85 -6.49 -2.73
N GLY A 61 -4.41 -5.24 -2.70
CA GLY A 61 -3.30 -4.77 -3.54
C GLY A 61 -2.00 -5.53 -3.31
N ARG A 62 -1.66 -5.85 -2.06
CA ARG A 62 -0.49 -6.69 -1.73
C ARG A 62 -0.62 -8.11 -2.29
N ARG A 63 -1.80 -8.72 -2.20
CA ARG A 63 -2.07 -10.05 -2.77
C ARG A 63 -1.91 -10.06 -4.29
N PHE A 64 -2.52 -9.10 -4.99
CA PHE A 64 -2.37 -8.98 -6.45
C PHE A 64 -0.92 -8.72 -6.88
N LYS A 65 -0.18 -7.88 -6.14
CA LYS A 65 1.25 -7.65 -6.40
C LYS A 65 2.07 -8.93 -6.25
N ARG A 66 1.77 -9.75 -5.24
CA ARG A 66 2.43 -11.06 -5.04
C ARG A 66 2.09 -12.04 -6.16
N LEU A 67 0.81 -12.16 -6.54
CA LEU A 67 0.38 -13.02 -7.64
C LEU A 67 1.07 -12.62 -8.94
N ARG A 68 1.10 -11.33 -9.29
CA ARG A 68 1.79 -10.84 -10.49
C ARG A 68 3.27 -11.22 -10.50
N LYS A 69 3.97 -11.04 -9.37
CA LYS A 69 5.38 -11.45 -9.25
C LYS A 69 5.56 -12.96 -9.41
N SER A 70 4.69 -13.75 -8.77
CA SER A 70 4.71 -15.21 -8.84
C SER A 70 4.49 -15.70 -10.27
N MET A 71 3.50 -15.16 -10.99
CA MET A 71 3.24 -15.52 -12.38
C MET A 71 4.43 -15.22 -13.27
N LEU A 72 5.04 -14.03 -13.13
CA LEU A 72 6.23 -13.67 -13.88
C LEU A 72 7.40 -14.63 -13.59
N SER A 73 7.65 -14.96 -12.32
CA SER A 73 8.72 -15.90 -11.96
C SER A 73 8.44 -17.32 -12.48
N THR A 74 7.19 -17.79 -12.40
CA THR A 74 6.83 -19.12 -12.90
C THR A 74 7.01 -19.20 -14.41
N ILE A 75 6.55 -18.19 -15.17
CA ILE A 75 6.75 -18.13 -16.63
C ILE A 75 8.24 -18.15 -16.98
N SER A 76 9.07 -17.38 -16.27
CA SER A 76 10.52 -17.36 -16.49
C SER A 76 11.18 -18.71 -16.19
N VAL A 77 10.81 -19.37 -15.08
CA VAL A 77 11.35 -20.69 -14.72
C VAL A 77 10.92 -21.74 -15.73
N THR A 78 9.64 -21.78 -16.12
CA THR A 78 9.15 -22.71 -17.15
C THR A 78 9.88 -22.53 -18.47
N ARG A 79 10.07 -21.28 -18.92
CA ARG A 79 10.87 -21.00 -20.13
C ARG A 79 12.32 -21.45 -19.98
N ALA A 80 12.95 -21.19 -18.84
CA ALA A 80 14.32 -21.61 -18.58
C ALA A 80 14.47 -23.15 -18.55
N CYS A 81 13.49 -23.88 -17.99
CA CYS A 81 13.47 -25.34 -18.00
C CYS A 81 13.33 -25.90 -19.42
N LEU A 82 12.42 -25.37 -20.22
CA LEU A 82 12.28 -25.77 -21.63
C LEU A 82 13.54 -25.49 -22.43
N CYS A 83 14.17 -24.32 -22.24
CA CYS A 83 15.44 -24.00 -22.87
C CYS A 83 16.57 -24.97 -22.45
N LYS A 84 16.59 -25.42 -21.20
CA LYS A 84 17.55 -26.43 -20.72
C LYS A 84 17.31 -27.78 -21.40
N GLU A 85 16.08 -28.26 -21.43
CA GLU A 85 15.73 -29.53 -22.09
C GLU A 85 16.11 -29.53 -23.57
N VAL A 86 15.77 -28.45 -24.30
CA VAL A 86 16.15 -28.31 -25.72
C VAL A 86 17.68 -28.28 -25.89
N MET A 87 18.38 -27.57 -25.02
CA MET A 87 19.84 -27.50 -25.06
C MET A 87 20.49 -28.85 -24.72
N ASP A 88 19.93 -29.63 -23.79
CA ASP A 88 20.45 -30.94 -23.43
C ASP A 88 20.20 -31.97 -24.54
N GLN A 89 19.04 -31.91 -25.22
CA GLN A 89 18.77 -32.69 -26.43
C GLN A 89 19.74 -32.33 -27.57
N PHE A 90 19.98 -31.03 -27.78
CA PHE A 90 20.94 -30.55 -28.77
C PHE A 90 22.38 -31.02 -28.44
N LYS A 91 22.80 -30.93 -27.18
CA LYS A 91 24.10 -31.45 -26.73
C LYS A 91 24.20 -32.96 -26.92
N SER A 92 23.14 -33.71 -26.65
CA SER A 92 23.09 -35.16 -26.88
C SER A 92 23.27 -35.49 -28.36
N CYS A 93 22.54 -34.80 -29.25
CA CYS A 93 22.69 -34.93 -30.70
C CYS A 93 24.10 -34.59 -31.18
N MET A 94 24.66 -33.47 -30.70
CA MET A 94 26.02 -33.06 -31.06
C MET A 94 27.10 -34.05 -30.59
N ARG A 95 26.91 -34.71 -29.43
CA ARG A 95 27.82 -35.77 -28.97
C ARG A 95 27.77 -36.99 -29.89
N LEU A 96 26.59 -37.38 -30.34
CA LEU A 96 26.42 -38.49 -31.29
C LEU A 96 27.07 -38.17 -32.65
N LEU A 97 26.94 -36.93 -33.13
CA LEU A 97 27.59 -36.47 -34.36
C LEU A 97 29.12 -36.49 -34.23
N ARG A 98 29.69 -35.97 -33.14
CA ARG A 98 31.15 -36.06 -32.90
C ARG A 98 31.66 -37.49 -32.77
N GLY A 99 30.95 -38.36 -32.05
CA GLY A 99 31.30 -39.77 -31.93
C GLY A 99 31.30 -40.46 -33.30
N ARG A 100 30.33 -40.13 -34.15
CA ARG A 100 30.24 -40.61 -35.54
C ARG A 100 31.36 -40.06 -36.43
N GLU A 101 31.77 -38.81 -36.26
CA GLU A 101 32.93 -38.23 -36.96
C GLU A 101 34.23 -38.93 -36.58
N THR A 102 34.42 -39.31 -35.31
CA THR A 102 35.61 -40.08 -34.90
C THR A 102 35.61 -41.50 -35.45
N ILE A 103 34.45 -42.16 -35.52
CA ILE A 103 34.29 -43.50 -36.12
C ILE A 103 34.48 -43.43 -37.64
N SER A 104 33.98 -42.38 -38.29
CA SER A 104 34.14 -42.15 -39.73
C SER A 104 35.56 -41.75 -40.13
N ARG A 105 36.34 -41.15 -39.21
CA ARG A 105 37.73 -40.74 -39.43
C ARG A 105 38.74 -41.85 -39.08
N SER A 106 38.35 -42.83 -38.27
CA SER A 106 39.12 -44.06 -38.03
C SER A 106 38.90 -45.15 -39.09
N LEU A 107 37.95 -44.97 -40.01
CA LEU A 107 37.75 -45.89 -41.13
C LEU A 107 38.74 -45.51 -42.25
N PRO A 108 39.60 -46.43 -42.72
CA PRO A 108 40.58 -46.10 -43.74
C PRO A 108 39.87 -45.71 -45.04
N PRO A 109 40.41 -44.76 -45.83
CA PRO A 109 39.82 -44.42 -47.10
C PRO A 109 39.87 -45.66 -47.99
N LEU A 110 38.70 -46.12 -48.44
CA LEU A 110 38.63 -47.06 -49.56
C LEU A 110 39.07 -46.29 -50.80
N ILE A 111 40.39 -46.35 -51.05
CA ILE A 111 40.98 -46.03 -52.34
C ILE A 111 40.59 -47.19 -53.26
N VAL A 112 39.67 -46.91 -54.19
CA VAL A 112 39.42 -47.70 -55.39
C VAL A 112 40.01 -46.93 -56.56
#